data_AF-A0A2U3DQI7-F1
#
_entry.id   AF-A0A2U3DQI7-F1
#
_cell.length_a   1.000
_cell.length_b   1.000
_cell.length_c   1.000
_cell.angle_alpha   90.00
_cell.angle_beta   90.00
_cell.angle_gamma   90.00
#
_symmetry.space_group_name_H-M   'P 1'
#
loop_
_entity.id
_entity.type
_entity.pdbx_description
1 polymer ?
#
loop_
_entity_poly.entity_id
_entity_poly.type
_entity_poly.pdbx_seq_one_letter_code
_entity_poly.pdbx_strand_id
1 'polypeptide(L)'
;MAILSWVLIAGSVVRTAQAALDIIPGATWTATNTGKPVHAHGAGVIEVNGTFYLIGEDKTDGTLFQNVNCYSSKNLVEWTYEGALLSRTDENGDLGPNRIVERPKVLYNEKTAKYVMYFHADSTDYKDARVGVATSDTVCGKYSYHHGFRPLGFESRDMGLFKDDDGSGYLLTEDRSYGTRIMALSDDYLNVTEVTFGFGGYWAESPAMLKKDGHYYVFGSHLTGWDANDNTYSHATSLSGPWSAWTTFAPVGSKTFHSQVNYIQPLGPNNAIYMGDRWQGNDLASSIYIWLPLTFSGNNVTLEWHDSWRPDTSSGTWSVRAGVTSLEAEAATLGGGAVTIPCSECSGTQAAGYVGGCKRGTVTFEGVKSPSAGRKTITIKYGNGTWQPRFANVTVNGSSQTVAFSSTKQRWWEAGSASLHCDLNKGSNNIVISTHNGGWGPDVDRLLVPTD
;
A
#
# COMPACT_ATOMS: atom_id res chain seq x y z
N MET A 1 33.68 -2.30 -63.61
CA MET A 1 34.19 -1.68 -62.37
C MET A 1 33.02 -1.56 -61.39
N ALA A 2 33.18 -2.22 -60.24
CA ALA A 2 32.43 -2.19 -58.98
C ALA A 2 30.90 -1.89 -58.99
N ILE A 3 30.10 -2.94 -58.72
CA ILE A 3 28.72 -2.86 -58.25
C ILE A 3 28.78 -2.82 -56.71
N LEU A 4 28.32 -1.73 -56.09
CA LEU A 4 28.17 -1.64 -54.63
C LEU A 4 26.88 -2.32 -54.20
N SER A 5 26.99 -3.43 -53.47
CA SER A 5 25.89 -4.08 -52.75
C SER A 5 25.69 -3.40 -51.40
N TRP A 6 24.51 -2.83 -51.17
CA TRP A 6 24.09 -2.34 -49.86
C TRP A 6 23.51 -3.50 -49.05
N VAL A 7 24.17 -3.84 -47.94
CA VAL A 7 23.65 -4.79 -46.94
C VAL A 7 22.74 -4.03 -46.00
N LEU A 8 21.43 -4.27 -46.08
CA LEU A 8 20.44 -3.84 -45.09
C LEU A 8 20.58 -4.75 -43.86
N ILE A 9 21.16 -4.22 -42.78
CA ILE A 9 21.13 -4.87 -41.46
C ILE A 9 19.74 -4.61 -40.88
N ALA A 10 18.86 -5.60 -40.96
CA ALA A 10 17.59 -5.59 -40.22
C ALA A 10 17.90 -5.76 -38.72
N GLY A 11 17.91 -4.66 -37.98
CA GLY A 11 17.95 -4.69 -36.53
C GLY A 11 16.66 -5.31 -35.99
N SER A 12 16.75 -6.50 -35.40
CA SER A 12 15.67 -7.11 -34.65
C SER A 12 15.37 -6.24 -33.43
N VAL A 13 14.26 -5.49 -33.46
CA VAL A 13 13.69 -4.85 -32.28
C VAL A 13 13.25 -5.98 -31.34
N VAL A 14 14.06 -6.28 -30.34
CA VAL A 14 13.64 -7.12 -29.21
C VAL A 14 12.58 -6.31 -28.48
N ARG A 15 11.30 -6.59 -28.78
CA ARG A 15 10.20 -6.16 -27.92
C ARG A 15 10.37 -6.91 -26.60
N THR A 16 10.97 -6.27 -25.60
CA THR A 16 10.86 -6.74 -24.23
C THR A 16 9.37 -6.83 -23.91
N ALA A 17 8.87 -8.03 -23.62
CA ALA A 17 7.48 -8.20 -23.20
C ALA A 17 7.28 -7.32 -21.97
N GLN A 18 6.39 -6.33 -22.07
CA GLN A 18 6.09 -5.44 -20.97
C GLN A 18 5.41 -6.25 -19.87
N ALA A 19 5.93 -6.17 -18.66
CA ALA A 19 5.36 -6.85 -17.51
C ALA A 19 3.92 -6.37 -17.28
N ALA A 20 3.01 -7.30 -17.03
CA ALA A 20 1.60 -7.02 -16.74
C ALA A 20 1.38 -7.18 -15.24
N LEU A 21 1.86 -6.19 -14.49
CA LEU A 21 1.86 -6.18 -13.03
C LEU A 21 0.73 -5.31 -12.50
N ASP A 22 -0.14 -5.95 -11.73
CA ASP A 22 -1.38 -5.36 -11.24
C ASP A 22 -1.28 -5.12 -9.73
N ILE A 23 -1.84 -3.99 -9.30
CA ILE A 23 -2.31 -3.78 -7.94
C ILE A 23 -3.64 -4.52 -7.79
N ILE A 24 -3.73 -5.37 -6.76
CA ILE A 24 -4.95 -6.07 -6.36
C ILE A 24 -5.42 -5.46 -5.03
N PRO A 25 -6.41 -4.56 -5.03
CA PRO A 25 -6.87 -3.93 -3.80
C PRO A 25 -7.31 -4.98 -2.78
N GLY A 26 -6.77 -4.88 -1.57
CA GLY A 26 -7.05 -5.80 -0.48
C GLY A 26 -6.32 -7.14 -0.52
N ALA A 27 -5.41 -7.35 -1.46
CA ALA A 27 -4.53 -8.52 -1.39
C ALA A 27 -3.42 -8.35 -0.36
N THR A 28 -3.02 -9.46 0.26
CA THR A 28 -1.73 -9.55 0.96
C THR A 28 -0.61 -9.36 -0.05
N TRP A 29 0.26 -8.39 0.22
CA TRP A 29 1.49 -8.17 -0.54
C TRP A 29 2.66 -8.83 0.19
N THR A 30 3.46 -9.60 -0.54
CA THR A 30 4.64 -10.26 0.01
C THR A 30 5.88 -9.53 -0.47
N ALA A 31 6.73 -9.09 0.46
CA ALA A 31 7.98 -8.43 0.12
C ALA A 31 8.93 -9.42 -0.57
N THR A 32 9.44 -9.03 -1.74
CA THR A 32 10.13 -9.90 -2.70
C THR A 32 11.41 -10.54 -2.16
N ASN A 33 12.09 -9.87 -1.22
CA ASN A 33 13.37 -10.30 -0.65
C ASN A 33 13.24 -11.04 0.69
N THR A 34 12.10 -10.94 1.39
CA THR A 34 11.93 -11.54 2.73
C THR A 34 10.88 -12.65 2.77
N GLY A 35 9.96 -12.68 1.81
CA GLY A 35 8.82 -13.61 1.84
C GLY A 35 7.78 -13.29 2.94
N LYS A 36 7.89 -12.13 3.60
CA LYS A 36 6.97 -11.68 4.66
C LYS A 36 5.92 -10.70 4.12
N PRO A 37 4.76 -10.55 4.79
CA PRO A 37 3.81 -9.49 4.46
C PRO A 37 4.48 -8.11 4.49
N VAL A 38 4.10 -7.23 3.56
CA VAL A 38 4.45 -5.80 3.64
C VAL A 38 3.69 -5.21 4.83
N HIS A 39 4.42 -4.67 5.81
CA HIS A 39 3.90 -3.87 6.93
C HIS A 39 4.42 -2.44 6.82
N ALA A 40 3.63 -1.58 6.18
CA ALA A 40 3.81 -0.15 6.06
C ALA A 40 2.42 0.51 6.02
N HIS A 41 1.69 0.47 7.13
CA HIS A 41 0.35 1.06 7.24
C HIS A 41 0.42 2.57 7.51
N GLY A 42 -0.66 3.31 7.27
CA GLY A 42 -0.67 4.77 7.44
C GLY A 42 0.37 5.48 6.58
N ALA A 43 0.80 4.85 5.49
CA ALA A 43 2.06 5.18 4.84
C ALA A 43 2.09 6.54 4.16
N GLY A 44 3.31 6.99 3.84
CA GLY A 44 3.60 7.95 2.78
C GLY A 44 4.53 7.34 1.74
N VAL A 45 4.57 7.97 0.57
CA VAL A 45 5.52 7.61 -0.49
C VAL A 45 6.42 8.80 -0.79
N ILE A 46 7.70 8.53 -1.01
CA ILE A 46 8.65 9.48 -1.58
C ILE A 46 9.32 8.83 -2.79
N GLU A 47 9.42 9.56 -3.89
CA GLU A 47 10.14 9.10 -5.08
C GLU A 47 11.54 9.72 -5.13
N VAL A 48 12.57 8.87 -5.30
CA VAL A 48 13.95 9.32 -5.48
C VAL A 48 14.57 8.55 -6.64
N ASN A 49 14.99 9.27 -7.70
CA ASN A 49 15.65 8.72 -8.88
C ASN A 49 14.87 7.54 -9.53
N GLY A 50 13.55 7.69 -9.69
CA GLY A 50 12.68 6.66 -10.26
C GLY A 50 12.52 5.42 -9.37
N THR A 51 12.80 5.52 -8.07
CA THR A 51 12.44 4.51 -7.06
C THR A 51 11.42 5.12 -6.12
N PHE A 52 10.31 4.43 -5.92
CA PHE A 52 9.30 4.76 -4.91
C PHE A 52 9.68 4.10 -3.59
N TYR A 53 9.60 4.85 -2.50
CA TYR A 53 9.83 4.37 -1.15
C TYR A 53 8.56 4.49 -0.33
N LEU A 54 7.95 3.36 -0.01
CA LEU A 54 6.77 3.24 0.85
C LEU A 54 7.23 3.19 2.31
N ILE A 55 6.86 4.20 3.09
CA ILE A 55 7.28 4.36 4.48
C ILE A 55 6.05 4.36 5.37
N GLY A 56 5.97 3.43 6.32
CA GLY A 56 4.77 3.23 7.11
C GLY A 56 4.97 2.41 8.38
N GLU A 57 3.88 2.21 9.09
CA GLU A 57 3.83 1.60 10.41
C GLU A 57 3.99 0.08 10.35
N ASP A 58 4.80 -0.46 11.27
CA ASP A 58 4.86 -1.88 11.55
C ASP A 58 3.79 -2.30 12.57
N LYS A 59 2.71 -2.89 12.06
CA LYS A 59 1.58 -3.39 12.87
C LYS A 59 1.62 -4.89 13.16
N THR A 60 2.78 -5.53 12.99
CA THR A 60 2.92 -6.98 13.22
C THR A 60 2.45 -7.37 14.63
N ASP A 61 2.75 -6.53 15.64
CA ASP A 61 2.41 -6.78 17.04
C ASP A 61 1.33 -5.82 17.59
N GLY A 62 0.44 -5.33 16.72
CA GLY A 62 -0.72 -4.52 17.12
C GLY A 62 -0.46 -3.00 17.10
N THR A 63 -1.08 -2.27 18.02
CA THR A 63 -1.20 -0.79 17.96
C THR A 63 0.07 -0.06 18.38
N LEU A 64 0.80 -0.59 19.37
CA LEU A 64 1.95 0.09 19.96
C LEU A 64 3.11 0.20 18.97
N PHE A 65 3.90 1.26 19.10
CA PHE A 65 5.04 1.52 18.23
C PHE A 65 6.06 0.38 18.27
N GLN A 66 6.34 -0.21 17.11
CA GLN A 66 7.41 -1.18 16.91
C GLN A 66 8.49 -0.59 16.01
N ASN A 67 8.13 -0.30 14.76
CA ASN A 67 9.01 0.26 13.75
C ASN A 67 8.23 1.18 12.79
N VAL A 68 8.96 2.13 12.20
CA VAL A 68 8.62 2.74 10.91
C VAL A 68 9.43 2.00 9.85
N ASN A 69 8.78 1.21 9.01
CA ASN A 69 9.42 0.42 7.95
C ASN A 69 9.53 1.19 6.65
N CYS A 70 10.50 0.82 5.80
CA CYS A 70 10.65 1.31 4.43
C CYS A 70 10.74 0.15 3.46
N TYR A 71 10.04 0.31 2.34
CA TYR A 71 10.08 -0.61 1.21
C TYR A 71 10.36 0.18 -0.07
N SER A 72 11.13 -0.39 -0.98
CA SER A 72 11.41 0.22 -2.30
C SER A 72 10.69 -0.52 -3.43
N SER A 73 10.30 0.23 -4.46
CA SER A 73 9.71 -0.31 -5.69
C SER A 73 10.08 0.54 -6.90
N LYS A 74 10.17 -0.10 -8.07
CA LYS A 74 10.29 0.59 -9.37
C LYS A 74 8.96 0.77 -10.09
N ASN A 75 7.93 0.04 -9.66
CA ASN A 75 6.66 -0.09 -10.39
C ASN A 75 5.42 0.05 -9.51
N LEU A 76 5.58 0.37 -8.21
CA LEU A 76 4.51 0.48 -7.21
C LEU A 76 3.77 -0.83 -6.90
N VAL A 77 4.23 -1.97 -7.43
CA VAL A 77 3.61 -3.28 -7.28
C VAL A 77 4.51 -4.22 -6.50
N GLU A 78 5.76 -4.37 -6.95
CA GLU A 78 6.74 -5.24 -6.33
C GLU A 78 7.55 -4.46 -5.31
N TRP A 79 7.44 -4.87 -4.03
CA TRP A 79 8.06 -4.18 -2.90
C TRP A 79 9.23 -4.99 -2.34
N THR A 80 10.37 -4.33 -2.13
CA THR A 80 11.56 -4.87 -1.47
C THR A 80 11.69 -4.23 -0.10
N TYR A 81 11.84 -5.02 0.97
CA TYR A 81 12.05 -4.46 2.30
C TYR A 81 13.47 -3.91 2.45
N GLU A 82 13.58 -2.63 2.79
CA GLU A 82 14.87 -1.92 2.95
C GLU A 82 15.31 -1.87 4.43
N GLY A 83 14.36 -1.90 5.36
CA GLY A 83 14.63 -1.89 6.79
C GLY A 83 13.70 -0.98 7.58
N ALA A 84 13.86 -1.01 8.91
CA ALA A 84 13.23 -0.07 9.82
C ALA A 84 14.04 1.24 9.90
N LEU A 85 13.38 2.38 9.67
CA LEU A 85 13.95 3.73 9.66
C LEU A 85 14.05 4.27 11.08
N LEU A 86 13.01 4.03 11.86
CA LEU A 86 12.90 4.40 13.26
C LEU A 86 12.32 3.19 14.01
N SER A 87 12.85 2.89 15.19
CA SER A 87 12.44 1.72 15.98
C SER A 87 12.17 2.13 17.42
N ARG A 88 11.29 1.37 18.09
CA ARG A 88 11.05 1.50 19.52
C ARG A 88 12.36 1.35 20.29
N THR A 89 12.55 2.22 21.27
CA THR A 89 13.67 2.18 22.22
C THR A 89 13.20 1.61 23.56
N ASP A 90 14.15 1.19 24.40
CA ASP A 90 13.85 0.78 25.78
C ASP A 90 13.77 1.98 26.75
N GLU A 91 14.07 3.19 26.27
CA GLU A 91 14.08 4.41 27.06
C GLU A 91 12.68 5.05 27.14
N ASN A 92 12.41 5.78 28.23
CA ASN A 92 11.20 6.59 28.31
C ASN A 92 11.26 7.74 27.29
N GLY A 93 10.12 8.09 26.70
CA GLY A 93 10.01 9.17 25.71
C GLY A 93 9.01 8.81 24.62
N ASP A 94 8.94 9.62 23.56
CA ASP A 94 8.01 9.41 22.45
C ASP A 94 8.22 8.08 21.70
N LEU A 95 9.45 7.58 21.68
CA LEU A 95 9.82 6.32 21.04
C LEU A 95 9.96 5.15 22.03
N GLY A 96 9.53 5.34 23.27
CA GLY A 96 9.66 4.35 24.33
C GLY A 96 8.61 3.24 24.28
N PRO A 97 8.59 2.36 25.29
CA PRO A 97 7.51 1.40 25.49
C PRO A 97 6.15 2.08 25.70
N ASN A 98 5.07 1.42 25.27
CA ASN A 98 3.68 1.91 25.43
C ASN A 98 3.41 3.28 24.77
N ARG A 99 4.01 3.50 23.60
CA ARG A 99 3.83 4.71 22.80
C ARG A 99 3.17 4.41 21.47
N ILE A 100 2.53 5.43 20.92
CA ILE A 100 1.92 5.43 19.59
C ILE A 100 2.80 6.27 18.67
N VAL A 101 3.16 5.68 17.52
CA VAL A 101 3.84 6.36 16.40
C VAL A 101 3.08 5.98 15.15
N GLU A 102 2.40 6.96 14.56
CA GLU A 102 1.47 6.73 13.45
C GLU A 102 1.73 7.70 12.30
N ARG A 103 1.31 7.28 11.10
CA ARG A 103 1.29 8.00 9.84
C ARG A 103 2.60 8.70 9.46
N PRO A 104 3.77 8.01 9.51
CA PRO A 104 5.02 8.64 9.16
C PRO A 104 4.99 9.17 7.72
N LYS A 105 5.50 10.37 7.51
CA LYS A 105 5.69 11.00 6.21
C LYS A 105 7.10 11.57 6.13
N VAL A 106 7.72 11.45 4.96
CA VAL A 106 9.10 11.91 4.73
C VAL A 106 9.15 12.88 3.57
N LEU A 107 9.82 14.01 3.77
CA LEU A 107 10.18 14.97 2.73
C LEU A 107 11.70 15.07 2.64
N TYR A 108 12.23 15.30 1.44
CA TYR A 108 13.62 15.72 1.26
C TYR A 108 13.72 17.24 1.36
N ASN A 109 14.70 17.75 2.11
CA ASN A 109 15.01 19.16 2.23
C ASN A 109 16.33 19.47 1.50
N GLU A 110 16.26 20.26 0.42
CA GLU A 110 17.43 20.59 -0.41
C GLU A 110 18.43 21.51 0.30
N LYS A 111 17.96 22.36 1.22
CA LYS A 111 18.81 23.32 1.94
C LYS A 111 19.72 22.62 2.94
N THR A 112 19.21 21.59 3.61
CA THR A 112 19.96 20.81 4.62
C THR A 112 20.53 19.51 4.06
N ALA A 113 20.11 19.12 2.85
CA ALA A 113 20.39 17.83 2.24
C ALA A 113 19.98 16.64 3.11
N LYS A 114 18.90 16.79 3.91
CA LYS A 114 18.37 15.75 4.79
C LYS A 114 17.00 15.28 4.34
N TYR A 115 16.71 14.01 4.60
CA TYR A 115 15.34 13.51 4.66
C TYR A 115 14.79 13.79 6.04
N VAL A 116 13.61 14.43 6.11
CA VAL A 116 12.94 14.82 7.35
C VAL A 116 11.63 14.04 7.46
N MET A 117 11.51 13.28 8.52
CA MET A 117 10.32 12.50 8.86
C MET A 117 9.50 13.24 9.91
N TYR A 118 8.19 13.35 9.69
CA TYR A 118 7.20 13.62 10.73
C TYR A 118 6.34 12.39 10.96
N PHE A 119 5.87 12.23 12.18
CA PHE A 119 4.87 11.23 12.56
C PHE A 119 4.02 11.76 13.71
N HIS A 120 2.82 11.21 13.86
CA HIS A 120 2.00 11.41 15.04
C HIS A 120 2.62 10.65 16.21
N ALA A 121 2.91 11.35 17.32
CA ALA A 121 3.49 10.79 18.54
C ALA A 121 2.50 10.93 19.69
N ASP A 122 2.11 9.81 20.32
CA ASP A 122 1.07 9.83 21.34
C ASP A 122 1.23 8.82 22.48
N SER A 123 0.45 9.06 23.54
CA SER A 123 0.15 8.11 24.60
C SER A 123 -0.92 7.10 24.15
N THR A 124 -1.05 5.98 24.86
CA THR A 124 -2.06 4.96 24.54
C THR A 124 -3.51 5.44 24.67
N ASP A 125 -3.74 6.57 25.34
CA ASP A 125 -5.05 7.22 25.45
C ASP A 125 -5.21 8.45 24.54
N TYR A 126 -4.27 8.66 23.61
CA TYR A 126 -4.30 9.71 22.58
C TYR A 126 -4.40 11.14 23.13
N LYS A 127 -3.83 11.39 24.31
CA LYS A 127 -3.90 12.68 25.02
C LYS A 127 -2.65 13.54 24.88
N ASP A 128 -1.51 12.96 24.51
CA ASP A 128 -0.34 13.78 24.25
C ASP A 128 -0.57 14.63 22.99
N ALA A 129 -1.13 14.04 21.93
CA ALA A 129 -1.53 14.71 20.70
C ALA A 129 -0.44 15.63 20.13
N ARG A 130 0.71 15.03 19.79
CA ARG A 130 1.93 15.70 19.31
C ARG A 130 2.39 15.16 17.97
N VAL A 131 3.25 15.91 17.30
CA VAL A 131 4.13 15.38 16.25
C VAL A 131 5.49 15.02 16.81
N GLY A 132 6.17 14.05 16.22
CA GLY A 132 7.59 13.79 16.38
C GLY A 132 8.35 14.06 15.09
N VAL A 133 9.61 14.51 15.21
CA VAL A 133 10.48 14.84 14.05
C VAL A 133 11.80 14.08 14.12
N ALA A 134 12.21 13.49 12.99
CA ALA A 134 13.47 12.78 12.86
C ALA A 134 14.13 13.04 11.49
N THR A 135 15.44 12.87 11.38
CA THR A 135 16.17 13.10 10.11
C THR A 135 17.14 11.98 9.73
N SER A 136 17.39 11.81 8.44
CA SER A 136 18.39 10.89 7.89
C SER A 136 19.11 11.50 6.68
N ASP A 137 20.33 11.03 6.41
CA ASP A 137 21.08 11.34 5.18
C ASP A 137 20.56 10.56 3.96
N THR A 138 19.84 9.46 4.18
CA THR A 138 19.29 8.62 3.11
C THR A 138 17.82 8.28 3.36
N VAL A 139 17.07 8.05 2.28
CA VAL A 139 15.61 7.84 2.33
C VAL A 139 15.20 6.69 3.24
N CYS A 140 15.84 5.51 3.14
CA CYS A 140 15.63 4.37 4.05
C CYS A 140 16.78 4.18 5.05
N GLY A 141 17.51 5.25 5.41
CA GLY A 141 18.55 5.19 6.43
C GLY A 141 17.99 5.03 7.84
N LYS A 142 18.88 5.00 8.84
CA LYS A 142 18.48 5.12 10.24
C LYS A 142 18.23 6.59 10.57
N TYR A 143 17.01 6.90 10.99
CA TYR A 143 16.60 8.25 11.32
C TYR A 143 17.00 8.58 12.75
N SER A 144 17.62 9.76 12.92
CA SER A 144 17.92 10.34 14.22
C SER A 144 16.72 11.14 14.68
N TYR A 145 16.09 10.70 15.78
CA TYR A 145 14.99 11.43 16.41
C TYR A 145 15.49 12.70 17.09
N HIS A 146 14.76 13.80 16.91
CA HIS A 146 15.10 15.10 17.51
C HIS A 146 14.25 15.37 18.74
N HIS A 147 12.94 15.54 18.55
CA HIS A 147 12.01 15.90 19.61
C HIS A 147 10.56 15.74 19.14
N GLY A 148 9.65 15.83 20.10
CA GLY A 148 8.21 15.81 19.90
C GLY A 148 7.56 17.06 20.50
N PHE A 149 6.56 17.61 19.83
CA PHE A 149 5.94 18.87 20.23
C PHE A 149 4.49 19.00 19.74
N ARG A 150 3.75 19.90 20.39
CA ARG A 150 2.45 20.37 19.91
C ARG A 150 2.69 21.55 18.95
N PRO A 151 2.36 21.44 17.66
CA PRO A 151 2.69 22.48 16.69
C PRO A 151 1.95 23.78 17.01
N LEU A 152 2.71 24.85 17.26
CA LEU A 152 2.21 26.15 17.75
C LEU A 152 1.37 26.05 19.05
N GLY A 153 1.56 24.99 19.83
CA GLY A 153 0.77 24.69 21.04
C GLY A 153 -0.57 24.02 20.80
N PHE A 154 -0.98 23.78 19.55
CA PHE A 154 -2.22 23.09 19.21
C PHE A 154 -2.08 21.56 19.27
N GLU A 155 -3.21 20.87 19.45
CA GLU A 155 -3.23 19.41 19.35
C GLU A 155 -2.90 18.95 17.92
N SER A 156 -2.22 17.83 17.82
CA SER A 156 -1.93 17.15 16.56
C SER A 156 -2.06 15.64 16.72
N ARG A 157 -3.00 15.03 16.02
CA ARG A 157 -3.12 13.57 15.93
C ARG A 157 -2.81 13.11 14.52
N ASP A 158 -3.83 12.67 13.80
CA ASP A 158 -3.72 12.26 12.42
C ASP A 158 -3.11 13.37 11.56
N MET A 159 -2.10 12.99 10.77
CA MET A 159 -1.29 13.95 10.04
C MET A 159 -0.89 13.49 8.64
N GLY A 160 -0.50 14.48 7.84
CA GLY A 160 0.15 14.34 6.54
C GLY A 160 1.24 15.40 6.37
N LEU A 161 2.12 15.20 5.39
CA LEU A 161 3.08 16.21 4.95
C LEU A 161 2.87 16.51 3.47
N PHE A 162 3.03 17.77 3.12
CA PHE A 162 3.01 18.24 1.75
C PHE A 162 4.23 19.11 1.48
N LYS A 163 4.85 18.94 0.32
CA LYS A 163 5.90 19.80 -0.18
C LYS A 163 5.43 20.46 -1.46
N ASP A 164 5.44 21.78 -1.49
CA ASP A 164 5.05 22.54 -2.66
C ASP A 164 6.22 22.68 -3.66
N ASP A 165 5.91 23.10 -4.88
CA ASP A 165 6.86 23.21 -5.99
C ASP A 165 7.99 24.23 -5.72
N ASP A 166 7.76 25.19 -4.82
CA ASP A 166 8.76 26.18 -4.39
C ASP A 166 9.72 25.64 -3.32
N GLY A 167 9.51 24.41 -2.85
CA GLY A 167 10.27 23.79 -1.78
C GLY A 167 9.77 24.14 -0.38
N SER A 168 8.64 24.83 -0.22
CA SER A 168 8.00 25.04 1.08
C SER A 168 7.35 23.74 1.57
N GLY A 169 7.57 23.40 2.83
CA GLY A 169 6.97 22.23 3.49
C GLY A 169 5.75 22.61 4.33
N TYR A 170 4.77 21.72 4.42
CA TYR A 170 3.54 21.93 5.17
C TYR A 170 3.14 20.69 5.97
N LEU A 171 2.77 20.90 7.23
CA LEU A 171 2.10 19.92 8.06
C LEU A 171 0.58 20.02 7.88
N LEU A 172 -0.05 18.90 7.55
CA LEU A 172 -1.49 18.73 7.62
C LEU A 172 -1.80 18.00 8.93
N THR A 173 -2.68 18.53 9.76
CA THR A 173 -2.92 17.92 11.08
C THR A 173 -4.35 18.08 11.56
N GLU A 174 -4.90 17.01 12.16
CA GLU A 174 -6.16 17.02 12.90
C GLU A 174 -5.93 17.60 14.31
N ASP A 175 -6.57 18.74 14.59
CA ASP A 175 -6.67 19.34 15.91
C ASP A 175 -8.08 19.10 16.44
N ARG A 176 -8.24 18.22 17.43
CA ARG A 176 -9.57 17.78 17.92
C ARG A 176 -10.41 18.92 18.45
N SER A 177 -9.77 19.95 19.00
CA SER A 177 -10.45 21.10 19.57
C SER A 177 -10.98 22.10 18.52
N TYR A 178 -10.51 22.00 17.27
CA TYR A 178 -10.75 23.01 16.24
C TYR A 178 -11.22 22.46 14.89
N GLY A 179 -10.59 21.38 14.40
CA GLY A 179 -10.68 20.92 13.02
C GLY A 179 -9.30 20.78 12.40
N THR A 180 -9.23 20.38 11.13
CA THR A 180 -7.96 20.18 10.42
C THR A 180 -7.28 21.50 10.09
N ARG A 181 -5.95 21.52 10.17
CA ARG A 181 -5.10 22.68 9.87
C ARG A 181 -4.05 22.34 8.82
N ILE A 182 -3.66 23.36 8.05
CA ILE A 182 -2.49 23.39 7.19
C ILE A 182 -1.52 24.37 7.84
N MET A 183 -0.32 23.93 8.18
CA MET A 183 0.68 24.74 8.86
C MET A 183 2.00 24.72 8.10
N ALA A 184 2.60 25.89 7.90
CA ALA A 184 3.88 26.02 7.22
C ALA A 184 5.02 25.48 8.11
N LEU A 185 5.96 24.77 7.50
CA LEU A 185 7.20 24.35 8.14
C LEU A 185 8.25 25.47 8.02
N SER A 186 9.20 25.44 8.95
CA SER A 186 10.44 26.22 8.89
C SER A 186 11.35 25.76 7.75
N ASP A 187 12.33 26.57 7.39
CA ASP A 187 13.23 26.33 6.25
C ASP A 187 14.01 25.01 6.29
N ASP A 188 14.31 24.49 7.49
CA ASP A 188 14.96 23.19 7.71
C ASP A 188 13.96 22.03 7.87
N TYR A 189 12.67 22.34 7.80
CA TYR A 189 11.53 21.48 8.11
C TYR A 189 11.54 20.90 9.53
N LEU A 190 12.24 21.48 10.51
CA LEU A 190 12.32 20.87 11.85
C LEU A 190 11.28 21.41 12.84
N ASN A 191 10.55 22.46 12.46
CA ASN A 191 9.50 23.08 13.26
C ASN A 191 8.39 23.69 12.38
N VAL A 192 7.26 24.03 12.99
CA VAL A 192 6.14 24.75 12.37
C VAL A 192 6.26 26.25 12.67
N THR A 193 6.00 27.10 11.66
CA THR A 193 6.15 28.56 11.78
C THR A 193 4.81 29.29 11.92
N GLU A 194 3.80 28.91 11.14
CA GLU A 194 2.49 29.57 11.14
C GLU A 194 1.36 28.65 10.66
N VAL A 195 0.11 29.01 11.00
CA VAL A 195 -1.08 28.38 10.43
C VAL A 195 -1.38 29.03 9.08
N THR A 196 -1.19 28.30 7.99
CA THR A 196 -1.51 28.75 6.63
C THR A 196 -3.02 28.76 6.41
N PHE A 197 -3.72 27.75 6.89
CA PHE A 197 -5.18 27.66 6.82
C PHE A 197 -5.77 26.75 7.91
N GLY A 198 -7.01 27.01 8.31
CA GLY A 198 -7.76 26.18 9.25
C GLY A 198 -9.18 25.93 8.76
N PHE A 199 -9.61 24.67 8.73
CA PHE A 199 -10.95 24.24 8.30
C PHE A 199 -11.99 24.31 9.43
N GLY A 200 -11.87 25.29 10.35
CA GLY A 200 -12.57 25.33 11.64
C GLY A 200 -13.97 24.71 11.64
N GLY A 201 -14.16 23.69 12.49
CA GLY A 201 -15.40 22.88 12.57
C GLY A 201 -15.45 21.68 11.63
N TYR A 202 -14.41 21.42 10.83
CA TYR A 202 -14.29 20.23 9.98
C TYR A 202 -13.02 19.43 10.30
N TRP A 203 -13.19 18.14 10.58
CA TRP A 203 -12.12 17.20 10.91
C TRP A 203 -11.93 16.23 9.76
N ALA A 204 -11.06 16.63 8.82
CA ALA A 204 -10.42 15.70 7.90
C ALA A 204 -9.30 14.98 8.66
N GLU A 205 -9.65 13.82 9.21
CA GLU A 205 -8.72 12.85 9.79
C GLU A 205 -7.89 12.21 8.65
N SER A 206 -6.72 11.68 8.95
CA SER A 206 -5.77 11.13 7.98
C SER A 206 -5.45 12.05 6.77
N PRO A 207 -5.18 13.36 6.99
CA PRO A 207 -5.17 14.30 5.88
C PRO A 207 -4.04 14.01 4.88
N ALA A 208 -4.39 13.98 3.59
CA ALA A 208 -3.45 13.83 2.49
C ALA A 208 -3.65 14.96 1.48
N MET A 209 -2.57 15.40 0.80
CA MET A 209 -2.66 16.50 -0.16
C MET A 209 -1.95 16.17 -1.47
N LEU A 210 -2.56 16.61 -2.56
CA LEU A 210 -2.02 16.57 -3.92
C LEU A 210 -2.10 17.98 -4.50
N LYS A 211 -1.05 18.40 -5.22
CA LYS A 211 -1.14 19.54 -6.14
C LYS A 211 -1.23 19.02 -7.57
N LYS A 212 -2.22 19.49 -8.32
CA LYS A 212 -2.45 19.12 -9.72
C LYS A 212 -3.10 20.28 -10.47
N ASP A 213 -2.61 20.58 -11.67
CA ASP A 213 -3.16 21.60 -12.57
C ASP A 213 -3.45 22.95 -11.88
N GLY A 214 -2.50 23.41 -11.06
CA GLY A 214 -2.61 24.67 -10.31
C GLY A 214 -3.59 24.66 -9.14
N HIS A 215 -4.15 23.50 -8.78
CA HIS A 215 -5.03 23.32 -7.64
C HIS A 215 -4.38 22.42 -6.60
N TYR A 216 -4.59 22.77 -5.33
CA TYR A 216 -4.33 21.92 -4.18
C TYR A 216 -5.62 21.18 -3.84
N TYR A 217 -5.53 19.88 -3.62
CA TYR A 217 -6.60 19.01 -3.17
C TYR A 217 -6.20 18.43 -1.83
N VAL A 218 -7.01 18.63 -0.81
CA VAL A 218 -6.85 17.96 0.50
C VAL A 218 -7.93 16.90 0.64
N PHE A 219 -7.53 15.72 1.09
CA PHE A 219 -8.38 14.55 1.32
C PHE A 219 -8.37 14.21 2.81
N GLY A 220 -9.44 13.64 3.32
CA GLY A 220 -9.47 13.10 4.68
C GLY A 220 -10.71 12.27 4.97
N SER A 221 -10.65 11.51 6.07
CA SER A 221 -11.78 10.77 6.61
C SER A 221 -12.51 11.57 7.67
N HIS A 222 -13.71 11.12 8.03
CA HIS A 222 -14.37 11.51 9.26
C HIS A 222 -13.83 10.75 10.48
N LEU A 223 -14.18 11.20 11.68
CA LEU A 223 -13.74 10.65 12.96
C LEU A 223 -14.58 9.44 13.40
N THR A 224 -14.25 8.25 12.90
CA THR A 224 -14.96 6.99 13.24
C THR A 224 -14.05 5.92 13.83
N GLY A 225 -12.88 6.32 14.35
CA GLY A 225 -11.88 5.39 14.87
C GLY A 225 -11.39 4.46 13.75
N TRP A 226 -11.36 3.15 14.01
CA TRP A 226 -10.93 2.16 13.01
C TRP A 226 -11.99 1.85 11.94
N ASP A 227 -13.25 2.26 12.15
CA ASP A 227 -14.30 2.02 11.16
C ASP A 227 -14.12 2.95 9.96
N ALA A 228 -14.17 2.40 8.75
CA ALA A 228 -14.16 3.21 7.53
C ALA A 228 -15.43 4.05 7.40
N ASN A 229 -15.31 5.18 6.70
CA ASN A 229 -16.38 6.12 6.39
C ASN A 229 -16.22 6.67 4.96
N ASP A 230 -17.22 7.42 4.47
CA ASP A 230 -17.10 8.08 3.18
C ASP A 230 -16.13 9.26 3.29
N ASN A 231 -14.89 9.04 2.88
CA ASN A 231 -13.85 10.07 2.89
C ASN A 231 -14.23 11.20 1.93
N THR A 232 -13.73 12.39 2.22
CA THR A 232 -14.03 13.62 1.50
C THR A 232 -12.77 14.29 1.00
N TYR A 233 -12.95 15.23 0.08
CA TYR A 233 -11.91 16.16 -0.35
C TYR A 233 -12.44 17.58 -0.45
N SER A 234 -11.51 18.53 -0.43
CA SER A 234 -11.71 19.95 -0.73
C SER A 234 -10.56 20.43 -1.61
N HIS A 235 -10.78 21.46 -2.43
CA HIS A 235 -9.75 22.00 -3.31
C HIS A 235 -9.67 23.53 -3.27
N ALA A 236 -8.48 24.08 -3.58
CA ALA A 236 -8.20 25.51 -3.64
C ALA A 236 -7.08 25.81 -4.66
N THR A 237 -6.96 27.06 -5.10
CA THR A 237 -5.81 27.52 -5.92
C THR A 237 -4.67 28.12 -5.08
N SER A 238 -4.88 28.24 -3.76
CA SER A 238 -3.88 28.66 -2.78
C SER A 238 -4.06 27.84 -1.51
N LEU A 239 -2.97 27.49 -0.84
CA LEU A 239 -3.00 26.81 0.46
C LEU A 239 -3.73 27.63 1.54
N SER A 240 -3.70 28.97 1.42
CA SER A 240 -4.44 29.90 2.29
C SER A 240 -5.94 29.99 1.97
N GLY A 241 -6.42 29.22 1.00
CA GLY A 241 -7.81 29.24 0.53
C GLY A 241 -8.15 30.41 -0.40
N PRO A 242 -9.45 30.64 -0.66
CA PRO A 242 -10.58 29.91 -0.09
C PRO A 242 -10.63 28.46 -0.60
N TRP A 243 -10.98 27.54 0.31
CA TRP A 243 -11.19 26.13 0.01
C TRP A 243 -12.64 25.84 -0.36
N SER A 244 -12.86 24.90 -1.28
CA SER A 244 -14.20 24.46 -1.67
C SER A 244 -14.95 23.80 -0.50
N ALA A 245 -16.27 23.65 -0.63
CA ALA A 245 -17.00 22.76 0.26
C ALA A 245 -16.43 21.33 0.16
N TRP A 246 -16.42 20.63 1.29
CA TRP A 246 -16.03 19.23 1.35
C TRP A 246 -17.06 18.36 0.63
N THR A 247 -16.59 17.45 -0.22
CA THR A 247 -17.44 16.52 -0.96
C THR A 247 -16.80 15.15 -1.02
N THR A 248 -17.62 14.10 -1.17
CA THR A 248 -17.15 12.71 -1.32
C THR A 248 -16.58 12.49 -2.71
N PHE A 249 -15.57 11.64 -2.83
CA PHE A 249 -14.95 11.25 -4.12
C PHE A 249 -15.14 9.77 -4.48
N ALA A 250 -15.62 8.96 -3.54
CA ALA A 250 -16.04 7.57 -3.77
C ALA A 250 -17.58 7.48 -3.75
N PRO A 251 -18.19 6.38 -4.24
CA PRO A 251 -19.63 6.16 -4.12
C PRO A 251 -20.09 6.26 -2.66
N VAL A 252 -21.07 7.12 -2.39
CA VAL A 252 -21.64 7.31 -1.04
C VAL A 252 -22.14 5.98 -0.48
N GLY A 253 -21.83 5.69 0.78
CA GLY A 253 -22.16 4.44 1.46
C GLY A 253 -21.14 3.32 1.24
N SER A 254 -20.19 3.47 0.30
CA SER A 254 -19.11 2.50 0.12
C SER A 254 -18.08 2.53 1.25
N LYS A 255 -18.09 3.60 2.06
CA LYS A 255 -17.09 3.89 3.09
C LYS A 255 -15.69 3.94 2.48
N THR A 256 -15.60 4.62 1.34
CA THR A 256 -14.41 4.65 0.47
C THR A 256 -13.87 3.24 0.22
N PHE A 257 -14.77 2.36 -0.22
CA PHE A 257 -14.51 0.92 -0.40
C PHE A 257 -13.94 0.23 0.85
N HIS A 258 -14.53 0.52 2.00
CA HIS A 258 -14.08 0.06 3.32
C HIS A 258 -12.59 0.37 3.55
N SER A 259 -12.18 1.62 3.34
CA SER A 259 -10.82 2.07 3.64
C SER A 259 -10.76 3.52 4.09
N GLN A 260 -9.63 3.88 4.67
CA GLN A 260 -9.31 5.22 5.13
C GLN A 260 -8.10 5.73 4.34
N VAL A 261 -8.20 6.93 3.77
CA VAL A 261 -7.09 7.57 3.07
C VAL A 261 -5.85 7.67 3.95
N ASN A 262 -4.66 7.57 3.35
CA ASN A 262 -3.39 7.88 4.04
C ASN A 262 -2.47 8.77 3.20
N TYR A 263 -2.48 8.61 1.88
CA TYR A 263 -1.62 9.31 0.95
C TYR A 263 -2.23 9.33 -0.45
N ILE A 264 -1.87 10.35 -1.24
CA ILE A 264 -2.22 10.42 -2.66
C ILE A 264 -0.92 10.45 -3.45
N GLN A 265 -0.60 9.34 -4.13
CA GLN A 265 0.62 9.22 -4.92
C GLN A 265 0.38 9.75 -6.35
N PRO A 266 1.11 10.78 -6.81
CA PRO A 266 1.07 11.18 -8.21
C PRO A 266 1.44 10.02 -9.15
N LEU A 267 0.73 9.90 -10.28
CA LEU A 267 1.03 8.96 -11.36
C LEU A 267 1.11 9.75 -12.66
N GLY A 268 2.28 10.32 -12.91
CA GLY A 268 2.48 11.31 -13.97
C GLY A 268 1.69 12.60 -13.74
N PRO A 269 1.52 13.42 -14.80
CA PRO A 269 0.89 14.74 -14.67
C PRO A 269 -0.64 14.70 -14.54
N ASN A 270 -1.27 13.60 -14.97
CA ASN A 270 -2.72 13.55 -15.16
C ASN A 270 -3.45 12.63 -14.19
N ASN A 271 -2.76 11.65 -13.60
CA ASN A 271 -3.38 10.66 -12.73
C ASN A 271 -2.76 10.72 -11.33
N ALA A 272 -3.47 10.17 -10.37
CA ALA A 272 -2.95 9.89 -9.05
C ALA A 272 -3.49 8.55 -8.57
N ILE A 273 -2.94 8.06 -7.47
CA ILE A 273 -3.31 6.82 -6.82
C ILE A 273 -3.81 7.19 -5.43
N TYR A 274 -5.07 6.89 -5.17
CA TYR A 274 -5.58 6.84 -3.81
C TYR A 274 -4.87 5.70 -3.10
N MET A 275 -4.24 6.01 -1.97
CA MET A 275 -3.69 5.00 -1.07
C MET A 275 -4.46 5.07 0.24
N GLY A 276 -5.08 3.95 0.60
CA GLY A 276 -5.79 3.81 1.86
C GLY A 276 -5.52 2.48 2.55
N ASP A 277 -5.79 2.46 3.84
CA ASP A 277 -5.73 1.28 4.68
C ASP A 277 -7.16 0.77 4.93
N ARG A 278 -7.37 -0.54 4.77
CA ARG A 278 -8.52 -1.24 5.34
C ARG A 278 -8.09 -1.82 6.67
N TRP A 279 -8.25 -1.01 7.70
CA TRP A 279 -7.93 -1.37 9.07
C TRP A 279 -8.75 -2.57 9.56
N GLN A 280 -8.12 -3.40 10.39
CA GLN A 280 -8.77 -4.43 11.20
C GLN A 280 -8.48 -4.10 12.66
N GLY A 281 -9.28 -3.24 13.28
CA GLY A 281 -8.95 -2.67 14.60
C GLY A 281 -8.70 -3.69 15.72
N ASN A 282 -9.32 -4.88 15.62
CA ASN A 282 -9.14 -5.99 16.56
C ASN A 282 -8.02 -6.98 16.13
N ASP A 283 -7.37 -6.76 14.99
CA ASP A 283 -6.32 -7.60 14.40
C ASP A 283 -5.47 -6.77 13.42
N LEU A 284 -4.80 -5.73 13.94
CA LEU A 284 -4.12 -4.75 13.08
C LEU A 284 -3.07 -5.38 12.15
N ALA A 285 -2.50 -6.52 12.55
CA ALA A 285 -1.57 -7.29 11.74
C ALA A 285 -2.17 -7.81 10.43
N SER A 286 -3.51 -7.93 10.33
CA SER A 286 -4.22 -8.34 9.12
C SER A 286 -4.84 -7.21 8.32
N SER A 287 -4.57 -5.95 8.70
CA SER A 287 -4.91 -4.78 7.89
C SER A 287 -4.27 -4.89 6.49
N ILE A 288 -4.95 -4.37 5.47
CA ILE A 288 -4.56 -4.48 4.06
C ILE A 288 -4.65 -3.12 3.37
N TYR A 289 -4.03 -3.02 2.20
CA TYR A 289 -3.99 -1.80 1.41
C TYR A 289 -5.09 -1.78 0.35
N ILE A 290 -5.84 -0.68 0.27
CA ILE A 290 -6.80 -0.38 -0.81
C ILE A 290 -6.22 0.75 -1.64
N TRP A 291 -5.56 0.38 -2.75
CA TRP A 291 -4.97 1.35 -3.67
C TRP A 291 -5.73 1.33 -4.99
N LEU A 292 -6.18 2.50 -5.43
CA LEU A 292 -7.07 2.64 -6.59
C LEU A 292 -6.69 3.90 -7.39
N PRO A 293 -6.88 3.90 -8.72
CA PRO A 293 -6.68 5.10 -9.52
C PRO A 293 -7.65 6.20 -9.13
N LEU A 294 -7.12 7.42 -8.96
CA LEU A 294 -7.92 8.63 -8.88
C LEU A 294 -8.01 9.28 -10.25
N THR A 295 -9.23 9.62 -10.62
CA THR A 295 -9.53 10.29 -11.90
C THR A 295 -9.99 11.72 -11.65
N PHE A 296 -9.55 12.62 -12.52
CA PHE A 296 -9.82 14.05 -12.42
C PHE A 296 -10.57 14.52 -13.67
N SER A 297 -11.68 15.23 -13.47
CA SER A 297 -12.43 15.90 -14.53
C SER A 297 -12.67 17.36 -14.11
N GLY A 298 -11.79 18.24 -14.58
CA GLY A 298 -11.64 19.57 -13.98
C GLY A 298 -11.26 19.43 -12.51
N ASN A 299 -12.04 20.06 -11.63
CA ASN A 299 -11.81 19.99 -10.18
C ASN A 299 -12.55 18.83 -9.50
N ASN A 300 -13.32 18.04 -10.26
CA ASN A 300 -14.00 16.88 -9.70
C ASN A 300 -13.04 15.68 -9.62
N VAL A 301 -13.02 15.04 -8.45
CA VAL A 301 -12.23 13.84 -8.18
C VAL A 301 -13.15 12.65 -8.00
N THR A 302 -12.84 11.55 -8.69
CA THR A 302 -13.61 10.30 -8.64
C THR A 302 -12.70 9.10 -8.36
N LEU A 303 -13.19 8.21 -7.49
CA LEU A 303 -12.60 6.94 -7.11
C LEU A 303 -13.58 5.82 -7.44
N GLU A 304 -13.19 4.94 -8.35
CA GLU A 304 -13.97 3.78 -8.74
C GLU A 304 -13.26 2.49 -8.32
N TRP A 305 -14.05 1.44 -8.08
CA TRP A 305 -13.50 0.14 -7.73
C TRP A 305 -12.98 -0.58 -8.98
N HIS A 306 -11.78 -1.15 -8.86
CA HIS A 306 -11.23 -2.10 -9.82
C HIS A 306 -10.69 -3.32 -9.08
N ASP A 307 -11.15 -4.52 -9.42
CA ASP A 307 -10.66 -5.77 -8.81
C ASP A 307 -9.15 -5.97 -9.04
N SER A 308 -8.64 -5.41 -10.13
CA SER A 308 -7.22 -5.36 -10.48
C SER A 308 -6.96 -4.24 -11.48
N TRP A 309 -5.85 -3.53 -11.33
CA TRP A 309 -5.45 -2.49 -12.27
C TRP A 309 -3.92 -2.36 -12.32
N ARG A 310 -3.39 -1.84 -13.42
CA ARG A 310 -1.95 -1.76 -13.70
C ARG A 310 -1.50 -0.32 -13.72
N PRO A 311 -0.64 0.12 -12.79
CA PRO A 311 0.05 1.39 -12.94
C PRO A 311 1.15 1.26 -14.01
N ASP A 312 1.29 2.29 -14.83
CA ASP A 312 2.47 2.51 -15.67
C ASP A 312 3.17 3.78 -15.17
N THR A 313 4.18 3.56 -14.33
CA THR A 313 4.99 4.64 -13.74
C THR A 313 5.84 5.37 -14.78
N SER A 314 6.11 4.77 -15.94
CA SER A 314 6.92 5.37 -16.99
C SER A 314 6.13 6.36 -17.84
N SER A 315 4.86 6.04 -18.14
CA SER A 315 3.98 6.90 -18.92
C SER A 315 3.06 7.77 -18.05
N GLY A 316 2.96 7.49 -16.74
CA GLY A 316 2.02 8.18 -15.86
C GLY A 316 0.56 7.84 -16.17
N THR A 317 0.32 6.62 -16.63
CA THR A 317 -1.01 6.12 -16.99
C THR A 317 -1.33 4.84 -16.23
N TRP A 318 -2.54 4.33 -16.42
CA TRP A 318 -2.94 3.05 -15.86
C TRP A 318 -3.94 2.36 -16.79
N SER A 319 -4.10 1.05 -16.61
CA SER A 319 -5.08 0.26 -17.35
C SER A 319 -5.75 -0.78 -16.44
N VAL A 320 -6.98 -1.16 -16.75
CA VAL A 320 -7.66 -2.30 -16.10
C VAL A 320 -7.27 -3.60 -16.79
N ARG A 321 -7.19 -4.69 -16.02
CA ARG A 321 -7.04 -6.05 -16.56
C ARG A 321 -8.20 -6.39 -17.50
N ALA A 322 -7.90 -6.88 -18.70
CA ALA A 322 -8.94 -7.16 -19.71
C ALA A 322 -9.80 -8.39 -19.38
N GLY A 323 -9.24 -9.37 -18.65
CA GLY A 323 -9.95 -10.56 -18.24
C GLY A 323 -9.14 -11.46 -17.31
N VAL A 324 -9.82 -12.42 -16.70
CA VAL A 324 -9.22 -13.34 -15.72
C VAL A 324 -9.82 -14.73 -15.89
N THR A 325 -8.96 -15.75 -15.84
CA THR A 325 -9.38 -17.14 -15.69
C THR A 325 -9.42 -17.48 -14.22
N SER A 326 -10.55 -18.01 -13.75
CA SER A 326 -10.72 -18.53 -12.39
C SER A 326 -10.60 -20.04 -12.40
N LEU A 327 -9.73 -20.58 -11.54
CA LEU A 327 -9.48 -22.01 -11.40
C LEU A 327 -9.69 -22.43 -9.95
N GLU A 328 -10.74 -23.21 -9.69
CA GLU A 328 -11.08 -23.68 -8.34
C GLU A 328 -10.04 -24.68 -7.84
N ALA A 329 -9.64 -24.55 -6.57
CA ALA A 329 -8.58 -25.36 -5.99
C ALA A 329 -9.04 -26.79 -5.68
N GLU A 330 -10.31 -26.97 -5.33
CA GLU A 330 -10.94 -28.29 -5.13
C GLU A 330 -11.02 -29.12 -6.42
N ALA A 331 -10.92 -28.46 -7.59
CA ALA A 331 -10.83 -29.11 -8.90
C ALA A 331 -9.39 -29.33 -9.37
N ALA A 332 -8.40 -28.79 -8.65
CA ALA A 332 -6.98 -28.98 -8.94
C ALA A 332 -6.49 -30.36 -8.48
N THR A 333 -5.27 -30.73 -8.87
CA THR A 333 -4.67 -31.98 -8.37
C THR A 333 -4.17 -31.79 -6.95
N LEU A 334 -4.84 -32.46 -5.99
CA LEU A 334 -4.48 -32.47 -4.59
C LEU A 334 -3.53 -33.63 -4.28
N GLY A 335 -2.46 -33.34 -3.53
CA GLY A 335 -1.43 -34.31 -3.18
C GLY A 335 -0.94 -34.12 -1.74
N GLY A 336 -0.13 -35.05 -1.24
CA GLY A 336 0.55 -34.91 0.06
C GLY A 336 -0.39 -34.75 1.26
N GLY A 337 -1.63 -35.23 1.18
CA GLY A 337 -2.63 -35.10 2.24
C GLY A 337 -3.48 -33.82 2.19
N ALA A 338 -3.30 -32.95 1.19
CA ALA A 338 -4.28 -31.92 0.87
C ALA A 338 -5.60 -32.57 0.45
N VAL A 339 -6.73 -31.99 0.89
CA VAL A 339 -8.08 -32.51 0.62
C VAL A 339 -9.05 -31.36 0.44
N THR A 340 -10.15 -31.61 -0.27
CA THR A 340 -11.27 -30.67 -0.34
C THR A 340 -11.92 -30.53 1.02
N ILE A 341 -12.14 -29.28 1.46
CA ILE A 341 -12.82 -28.93 2.71
C ILE A 341 -13.98 -27.97 2.42
N PRO A 342 -15.00 -27.91 3.29
CA PRO A 342 -15.99 -26.84 3.25
C PRO A 342 -15.36 -25.48 3.56
N CYS A 343 -15.76 -24.44 2.82
CA CYS A 343 -15.38 -23.06 3.07
C CYS A 343 -16.54 -22.14 2.64
N SER A 344 -17.29 -21.59 3.60
CA SER A 344 -18.51 -20.82 3.32
C SER A 344 -18.28 -19.53 2.52
N GLU A 345 -17.11 -18.93 2.70
CA GLU A 345 -16.69 -17.67 2.12
C GLU A 345 -15.93 -17.83 0.80
N CYS A 346 -15.63 -19.08 0.42
CA CYS A 346 -14.93 -19.43 -0.80
C CYS A 346 -15.90 -19.58 -1.99
N SER A 347 -15.36 -19.46 -3.19
CA SER A 347 -16.08 -19.81 -4.42
C SER A 347 -16.53 -21.27 -4.36
N GLY A 348 -17.72 -21.57 -4.87
CA GLY A 348 -18.22 -22.96 -4.85
C GLY A 348 -18.44 -23.57 -3.45
N THR A 349 -18.28 -22.79 -2.37
CA THR A 349 -18.35 -23.21 -0.96
C THR A 349 -17.32 -24.27 -0.53
N GLN A 350 -16.24 -24.43 -1.31
CA GLN A 350 -15.19 -25.42 -1.08
C GLN A 350 -13.81 -24.78 -1.22
N ALA A 351 -12.80 -25.45 -0.66
CA ALA A 351 -11.41 -25.07 -0.78
C ALA A 351 -10.51 -26.31 -0.73
N ALA A 352 -9.29 -26.20 -1.23
CA ALA A 352 -8.23 -27.16 -0.97
C ALA A 352 -7.57 -26.86 0.39
N GLY A 353 -7.93 -27.64 1.40
CA GLY A 353 -7.38 -27.55 2.75
C GLY A 353 -6.20 -28.50 2.99
N TYR A 354 -5.64 -28.43 4.19
CA TYR A 354 -4.47 -29.25 4.61
C TYR A 354 -3.25 -29.06 3.72
N VAL A 355 -3.08 -27.87 3.12
CA VAL A 355 -1.88 -27.51 2.38
C VAL A 355 -0.70 -27.43 3.34
N GLY A 356 0.40 -28.08 2.98
CA GLY A 356 1.59 -28.20 3.81
C GLY A 356 1.46 -29.19 4.98
N GLY A 357 1.95 -28.79 6.15
CA GLY A 357 2.01 -29.65 7.34
C GLY A 357 2.91 -30.87 7.19
N CYS A 358 2.79 -31.83 8.13
CA CYS A 358 3.68 -33.00 8.20
C CYS A 358 3.56 -33.96 7.00
N LYS A 359 2.39 -34.02 6.37
CA LYS A 359 2.16 -34.82 5.15
C LYS A 359 2.58 -34.09 3.87
N ARG A 360 2.91 -32.80 3.98
CA ARG A 360 3.35 -31.92 2.88
C ARG A 360 2.29 -31.78 1.79
N GLY A 361 1.07 -31.41 2.17
CA GLY A 361 -0.06 -31.21 1.27
C GLY A 361 0.25 -30.20 0.16
N THR A 362 -0.23 -30.49 -1.04
CA THR A 362 0.00 -29.67 -2.24
C THR A 362 -1.26 -29.48 -3.05
N VAL A 363 -1.39 -28.31 -3.66
CA VAL A 363 -2.39 -27.99 -4.69
C VAL A 363 -1.66 -27.72 -6.00
N THR A 364 -1.94 -28.49 -7.04
CA THR A 364 -1.29 -28.38 -8.35
C THR A 364 -2.31 -27.98 -9.41
N PHE A 365 -2.17 -26.76 -9.92
CA PHE A 365 -2.89 -26.27 -11.08
C PHE A 365 -2.07 -26.56 -12.34
N GLU A 366 -2.47 -27.61 -13.04
CA GLU A 366 -1.87 -27.99 -14.32
C GLU A 366 -2.57 -27.28 -15.48
N GLY A 367 -1.87 -27.14 -16.60
CA GLY A 367 -2.54 -26.69 -17.82
C GLY A 367 -2.90 -25.19 -17.86
N VAL A 368 -2.49 -24.40 -16.87
CA VAL A 368 -2.89 -22.99 -16.70
C VAL A 368 -2.51 -22.18 -17.93
N LYS A 369 -3.51 -21.60 -18.61
CA LYS A 369 -3.29 -20.90 -19.88
C LYS A 369 -2.91 -19.45 -19.68
N SER A 370 -1.90 -18.99 -20.42
CA SER A 370 -1.58 -17.58 -20.58
C SER A 370 -1.42 -17.25 -22.07
N PRO A 371 -2.07 -16.21 -22.61
CA PRO A 371 -2.00 -15.87 -24.04
C PRO A 371 -0.62 -15.34 -24.47
N SER A 372 0.13 -14.79 -23.52
CA SER A 372 1.43 -14.14 -23.73
C SER A 372 2.40 -14.58 -22.63
N ALA A 373 3.68 -14.71 -22.99
CA ALA A 373 4.73 -14.95 -22.01
C ALA A 373 5.10 -13.63 -21.31
N GLY A 374 5.54 -13.69 -20.06
CA GLY A 374 6.07 -12.55 -19.34
C GLY A 374 5.71 -12.56 -17.85
N ARG A 375 6.23 -11.56 -17.15
CA ARG A 375 5.98 -11.35 -15.72
C ARG A 375 4.56 -10.81 -15.52
N LYS A 376 3.77 -11.49 -14.70
CA LYS A 376 2.34 -11.20 -14.48
C LYS A 376 1.97 -11.28 -13.00
N THR A 377 0.96 -10.52 -12.58
CA THR A 377 0.32 -10.69 -11.27
C THR A 377 -0.79 -11.73 -11.35
N ILE A 378 -0.65 -12.84 -10.64
CA ILE A 378 -1.76 -13.77 -10.36
C ILE A 378 -2.27 -13.56 -8.93
N THR A 379 -3.55 -13.87 -8.69
CA THR A 379 -4.16 -13.75 -7.37
C THR A 379 -4.53 -15.13 -6.85
N ILE A 380 -4.12 -15.44 -5.62
CA ILE A 380 -4.53 -16.65 -4.90
C ILE A 380 -5.60 -16.23 -3.91
N LYS A 381 -6.82 -16.73 -4.08
CA LYS A 381 -7.90 -16.58 -3.11
C LYS A 381 -7.77 -17.66 -2.04
N TYR A 382 -8.02 -17.32 -0.77
CA TYR A 382 -7.72 -18.24 0.33
C TYR A 382 -8.49 -17.95 1.63
N GLY A 383 -8.54 -18.96 2.50
CA GLY A 383 -8.90 -18.84 3.91
C GLY A 383 -7.69 -19.03 4.83
N ASN A 384 -7.59 -18.20 5.87
CA ASN A 384 -6.67 -18.37 6.99
C ASN A 384 -7.39 -18.01 8.30
N GLY A 385 -7.98 -19.02 8.95
CA GLY A 385 -8.68 -18.85 10.24
C GLY A 385 -7.77 -18.63 11.46
N THR A 386 -6.46 -18.45 11.29
CA THR A 386 -5.52 -18.16 12.37
C THR A 386 -5.24 -16.66 12.49
N TRP A 387 -4.80 -16.20 13.67
CA TRP A 387 -4.45 -14.78 13.88
C TRP A 387 -3.11 -14.39 13.25
N GLN A 388 -2.27 -15.38 12.92
CA GLN A 388 -0.95 -15.15 12.35
C GLN A 388 -0.99 -15.41 10.84
N PRO A 389 -0.13 -14.74 10.05
CA PRO A 389 -0.01 -15.08 8.64
C PRO A 389 0.44 -16.53 8.48
N ARG A 390 -0.13 -17.22 7.50
CA ARG A 390 0.40 -18.49 7.01
C ARG A 390 1.30 -18.26 5.81
N PHE A 391 2.13 -19.25 5.51
CA PHE A 391 3.10 -19.17 4.41
C PHE A 391 3.02 -20.43 3.56
N ALA A 392 3.14 -20.27 2.24
CA ALA A 392 3.30 -21.37 1.31
C ALA A 392 4.38 -21.03 0.29
N ASN A 393 5.04 -22.06 -0.23
CA ASN A 393 5.88 -21.92 -1.40
C ASN A 393 5.01 -22.12 -2.65
N VAL A 394 4.97 -21.11 -3.52
CA VAL A 394 4.28 -21.16 -4.80
C VAL A 394 5.31 -21.30 -5.89
N THR A 395 5.26 -22.41 -6.62
CA THR A 395 6.21 -22.75 -7.68
C THR A 395 5.52 -22.64 -9.03
N VAL A 396 5.99 -21.72 -9.86
CA VAL A 396 5.47 -21.46 -11.20
C VAL A 396 6.54 -21.87 -12.21
N ASN A 397 6.25 -22.89 -13.02
CA ASN A 397 7.18 -23.42 -14.04
C ASN A 397 8.59 -23.73 -13.48
N GLY A 398 8.67 -24.23 -12.24
CA GLY A 398 9.93 -24.56 -11.55
C GLY A 398 10.55 -23.41 -10.75
N SER A 399 10.10 -22.16 -10.90
CA SER A 399 10.55 -21.02 -10.09
C SER A 399 9.69 -20.88 -8.85
N SER A 400 10.30 -20.98 -7.67
CA SER A 400 9.59 -20.97 -6.38
C SER A 400 9.72 -19.64 -5.66
N GLN A 401 8.62 -19.16 -5.07
CA GLN A 401 8.56 -17.97 -4.23
C GLN A 401 7.77 -18.29 -2.96
N THR A 402 8.20 -17.75 -1.82
CA THR A 402 7.39 -17.78 -0.60
C THR A 402 6.33 -16.69 -0.68
N VAL A 403 5.08 -17.06 -0.40
CA VAL A 403 3.93 -16.15 -0.37
C VAL A 403 3.34 -16.16 1.03
N ALA A 404 3.03 -14.97 1.53
CA ALA A 404 2.36 -14.78 2.80
C ALA A 404 0.84 -14.65 2.61
N PHE A 405 0.10 -15.19 3.56
CA PHE A 405 -1.35 -15.25 3.59
C PHE A 405 -1.84 -14.71 4.93
N SER A 406 -2.15 -13.42 4.99
CA SER A 406 -2.66 -12.76 6.20
C SER A 406 -3.94 -13.40 6.75
N SER A 407 -4.18 -13.23 8.05
CA SER A 407 -5.41 -13.70 8.71
C SER A 407 -6.67 -13.24 7.95
N THR A 408 -7.60 -14.17 7.74
CA THR A 408 -8.96 -13.87 7.27
C THR A 408 -9.99 -14.04 8.39
N LYS A 409 -9.53 -14.23 9.63
CA LYS A 409 -10.39 -14.59 10.77
C LYS A 409 -11.47 -13.56 11.08
N GLN A 410 -11.20 -12.27 10.83
CA GLN A 410 -12.17 -11.19 10.99
C GLN A 410 -12.98 -10.89 9.72
N ARG A 411 -12.68 -11.57 8.61
CA ARG A 411 -13.34 -11.41 7.31
C ARG A 411 -14.05 -12.70 6.92
N TRP A 412 -15.12 -13.00 7.63
CA TRP A 412 -15.92 -14.22 7.44
C TRP A 412 -16.88 -14.16 6.23
N TRP A 413 -17.03 -12.99 5.61
CA TRP A 413 -17.94 -12.78 4.47
C TRP A 413 -17.26 -12.89 3.09
N GLU A 414 -15.92 -12.98 3.04
CA GLU A 414 -15.18 -13.13 1.78
C GLU A 414 -13.85 -13.87 1.99
N ALA A 415 -13.46 -14.71 1.03
CA ALA A 415 -12.11 -15.24 0.98
C ALA A 415 -11.08 -14.11 0.81
N GLY A 416 -9.94 -14.24 1.49
CA GLY A 416 -8.78 -13.37 1.35
C GLY A 416 -8.18 -13.44 -0.05
N SER A 417 -7.31 -12.48 -0.36
CA SER A 417 -6.54 -12.44 -1.62
C SER A 417 -5.06 -12.32 -1.28
N ALA A 418 -4.19 -13.06 -1.97
CA ALA A 418 -2.75 -12.87 -1.95
C ALA A 418 -2.26 -12.63 -3.39
N SER A 419 -1.37 -11.65 -3.56
CA SER A 419 -0.79 -11.33 -4.87
C SER A 419 0.54 -12.06 -5.07
N LEU A 420 0.75 -12.58 -6.27
CA LEU A 420 1.99 -13.24 -6.68
C LEU A 420 2.46 -12.68 -8.02
N HIS A 421 3.73 -12.29 -8.10
CA HIS A 421 4.36 -11.77 -9.32
C HIS A 421 5.32 -12.81 -9.88
N CYS A 422 4.92 -13.45 -10.98
CA CYS A 422 5.62 -14.61 -11.53
C CYS A 422 5.71 -14.56 -13.06
N ASP A 423 6.69 -15.27 -13.60
CA ASP A 423 6.86 -15.40 -15.04
C ASP A 423 6.00 -16.55 -15.59
N LEU A 424 5.02 -16.20 -16.44
CA LEU A 424 4.24 -17.18 -17.18
C LEU A 424 4.82 -17.39 -18.57
N ASN A 425 4.78 -18.64 -19.03
CA ASN A 425 4.99 -19.02 -20.41
C ASN A 425 3.72 -18.76 -21.22
N LYS A 426 3.89 -18.41 -22.51
CA LYS A 426 2.79 -18.47 -23.47
C LYS A 426 2.29 -19.90 -23.58
N GLY A 427 0.98 -20.09 -23.54
CA GLY A 427 0.35 -21.39 -23.55
C GLY A 427 0.24 -21.94 -22.13
N SER A 428 0.77 -23.14 -21.90
CA SER A 428 0.52 -23.92 -20.69
C SER A 428 1.54 -23.65 -19.58
N ASN A 429 1.06 -23.53 -18.35
CA ASN A 429 1.87 -23.32 -17.15
C ASN A 429 1.49 -24.34 -16.08
N ASN A 430 2.44 -24.65 -15.21
CA ASN A 430 2.19 -25.46 -14.02
C ASN A 430 2.45 -24.62 -12.76
N ILE A 431 1.47 -24.59 -11.86
CA ILE A 431 1.51 -23.77 -10.63
C ILE A 431 1.23 -24.67 -9.45
N VAL A 432 2.19 -24.77 -8.52
CA VAL A 432 2.11 -25.65 -7.35
C VAL A 432 2.18 -24.84 -6.07
N ILE A 433 1.17 -24.95 -5.22
CA ILE A 433 1.17 -24.38 -3.87
C ILE A 433 1.53 -25.51 -2.89
N SER A 434 2.57 -25.30 -2.08
CA SER A 434 3.18 -26.34 -1.25
C SER A 434 3.68 -25.80 0.10
N THR A 435 4.11 -26.71 0.98
CA THR A 435 4.63 -26.35 2.31
C THR A 435 5.79 -25.34 2.25
N HIS A 436 5.77 -24.38 3.17
CA HIS A 436 6.91 -23.54 3.52
C HIS A 436 7.47 -23.99 4.87
N ASN A 437 8.74 -24.39 4.93
CA ASN A 437 9.44 -24.82 6.16
C ASN A 437 8.69 -25.87 7.01
N GLY A 438 7.93 -26.77 6.36
CA GLY A 438 7.14 -27.82 7.04
C GLY A 438 5.87 -27.30 7.72
N GLY A 439 5.59 -26.00 7.64
CA GLY A 439 4.40 -25.36 8.19
C GLY A 439 3.14 -25.63 7.38
N TRP A 440 2.00 -25.28 7.98
CA TRP A 440 0.70 -25.28 7.32
C TRP A 440 0.53 -24.03 6.45
N GLY A 441 0.12 -24.22 5.21
CA GLY A 441 -0.30 -23.16 4.29
C GLY A 441 -1.76 -22.77 4.52
N PRO A 442 -2.29 -21.82 3.73
CA PRO A 442 -3.71 -21.44 3.80
C PRO A 442 -4.61 -22.55 3.23
N ASP A 443 -5.90 -22.43 3.46
CA ASP A 443 -6.89 -23.16 2.69
C ASP A 443 -7.09 -22.42 1.35
N VAL A 444 -6.75 -23.06 0.23
CA VAL A 444 -6.75 -22.39 -1.08
C VAL A 444 -8.15 -22.48 -1.67
N ASP A 445 -8.76 -21.34 -1.97
CA ASP A 445 -10.07 -21.24 -2.63
C ASP A 445 -9.88 -21.44 -4.14
N ARG A 446 -9.18 -20.50 -4.78
CA ARG A 446 -9.01 -20.50 -6.23
C ARG A 446 -7.84 -19.66 -6.70
N LEU A 447 -7.42 -19.90 -7.94
CA LEU A 447 -6.40 -19.13 -8.62
C LEU A 447 -7.04 -18.25 -9.70
N LEU A 448 -6.70 -16.95 -9.68
CA LEU A 448 -7.14 -15.97 -10.67
C LEU A 448 -5.93 -15.56 -11.53
N VAL A 449 -5.97 -15.90 -12.83
CA VAL A 449 -4.86 -15.72 -13.76
C VAL A 449 -5.24 -14.76 -14.89
N PRO A 450 -4.45 -13.71 -15.18
CA PRO A 450 -4.75 -12.77 -16.27
C PRO A 450 -4.86 -13.45 -17.64
N THR A 451 -5.81 -13.00 -18.46
CA THR A 451 -6.05 -13.51 -19.83
C THR A 451 -5.62 -12.55 -20.94
N ASP A 452 -4.80 -11.57 -20.61
CA ASP A 452 -4.16 -10.63 -21.54
C ASP A 452 -2.64 -10.88 -21.67
#